data_AF-A0A6A4ZRI4-F1
#
_entry.id   AF-A0A6A4ZRI4-F1
#
_cell.length_a   1.000
_cell.length_b   1.000
_cell.length_c   1.000
_cell.angle_alpha   90.00
_cell.angle_beta   90.00
_cell.angle_gamma   90.00
#
_symmetry.space_group_name_H-M   'P 1'
#
loop_
_entity.id
_entity.type
_entity.pdbx_description
1 polymer ?
#
loop_
_entity_poly.entity_id
_entity_poly.type
_entity_poly.pdbx_seq_one_letter_code
_entity_poly.pdbx_strand_id
1 'polypeptide(L)'
;MSSAVQYHEAVDVQDKNARLDDDEIPQHILDEIKAHEKTIYWSLFFLEGSVMWAFYSCLSAQDYYKAAFPTVKFAFLTTPILTWPLSVGHIIQMWFGLDRSLGNMLRVKIGYSLFAICCIIILVQGQLGMAEVPGATLILICFGLVGASHSLTEPAYYNVAALFPDEKFTNAIQVGNVVAGCVNVVAATLIHLAVGGIHDTDYAHSIKLAFYIFMSILLVVCVGAVIVYSRLEKLSCVRYLLDRAA
;
A
#
# COMPACT_ATOMS: atom_id res chain seq x y z
N MET A 1 -22.69 -5.14 62.10
CA MET A 1 -22.01 -6.17 61.30
C MET A 1 -21.32 -5.46 60.14
N SER A 2 -20.01 -5.23 60.27
CA SER A 2 -19.17 -4.63 59.23
C SER A 2 -17.90 -5.47 59.19
N SER A 3 -17.79 -6.32 58.18
CA SER A 3 -16.62 -7.17 57.94
C SER A 3 -15.48 -6.30 57.41
N ALA A 4 -14.48 -6.07 58.24
CA ALA A 4 -13.24 -5.41 57.85
C ALA A 4 -12.43 -6.32 56.92
N VAL A 5 -11.99 -5.75 55.80
CA VAL A 5 -11.13 -6.39 54.81
C VAL A 5 -9.73 -6.59 55.39
N GLN A 6 -9.22 -7.81 55.30
CA GLN A 6 -7.91 -8.23 55.78
C GLN A 6 -6.85 -7.84 54.74
N TYR A 7 -5.98 -6.88 55.07
CA TYR A 7 -4.79 -6.57 54.28
C TYR A 7 -3.76 -7.69 54.47
N HIS A 8 -3.44 -8.41 53.40
CA HIS A 8 -2.27 -9.27 53.35
C HIS A 8 -1.10 -8.52 52.72
N GLU A 9 -0.08 -8.37 53.54
CA GLU A 9 1.26 -7.85 53.28
C GLU A 9 1.86 -8.47 52.01
N ALA A 10 2.31 -7.64 51.08
CA ALA A 10 3.00 -8.09 49.88
C ALA A 10 4.36 -8.67 50.28
N VAL A 11 4.52 -9.98 50.08
CA VAL A 11 5.80 -10.67 50.20
C VAL A 11 6.75 -10.11 49.15
N ASP A 12 7.79 -9.44 49.63
CA ASP A 12 8.95 -9.02 48.86
C ASP A 12 9.62 -10.26 48.26
N VAL A 13 9.48 -10.44 46.94
CA VAL A 13 10.23 -11.46 46.19
C VAL A 13 11.44 -10.77 45.58
N GLN A 14 12.52 -10.69 46.35
CA GLN A 14 13.85 -10.49 45.80
C GLN A 14 14.33 -11.76 45.07
N ASP A 15 14.96 -11.51 43.92
CA ASP A 15 15.79 -12.39 43.10
C ASP A 15 15.12 -13.52 42.30
N LYS A 16 14.66 -13.10 41.10
CA LYS A 16 14.86 -13.86 39.86
C LYS A 16 15.31 -12.95 38.70
N ASN A 17 16.32 -12.11 38.96
CA ASN A 17 17.12 -11.48 37.92
C ASN A 17 18.04 -12.53 37.28
N ALA A 18 17.66 -13.07 36.11
CA ALA A 18 18.61 -13.73 35.20
C ALA A 18 18.08 -14.05 33.78
N ARG A 19 16.86 -13.65 33.36
CA ARG A 19 16.33 -13.95 32.00
C ARG A 19 15.29 -12.95 31.44
N LEU A 20 15.33 -11.67 31.83
CA LEU A 20 14.31 -10.69 31.39
C LEU A 20 14.82 -9.56 30.47
N ASP A 21 16.11 -9.53 30.12
CA ASP A 21 16.70 -8.38 29.41
C ASP A 21 16.92 -8.57 27.89
N ASP A 22 16.67 -9.75 27.30
CA ASP A 22 16.88 -9.96 25.86
C ASP A 22 15.70 -9.50 24.99
N ASP A 23 14.53 -9.23 25.58
CA ASP A 23 13.30 -8.90 24.85
C ASP A 23 12.87 -7.41 24.94
N GLU A 24 13.51 -6.59 25.78
CA GLU A 24 13.19 -5.17 25.82
C GLU A 24 13.91 -4.39 24.71
N ILE A 25 13.18 -3.52 24.02
CA ILE A 25 13.76 -2.63 23.01
C ILE A 25 14.73 -1.68 23.75
N PRO A 26 16.02 -1.62 23.38
CA PRO A 26 16.99 -0.77 24.06
C PRO A 26 16.55 0.70 24.10
N GLN A 27 16.77 1.39 25.22
CA GLN A 27 16.32 2.77 25.40
C GLN A 27 16.82 3.73 24.31
N HIS A 28 18.05 3.54 23.82
CA HIS A 28 18.60 4.36 22.72
C HIS A 28 17.78 4.22 21.42
N ILE A 29 17.23 3.02 21.15
CA ILE A 29 16.34 2.78 20.00
C ILE A 29 14.98 3.46 20.24
N LEU A 30 14.43 3.39 21.45
CA LEU A 30 13.18 4.08 21.80
C LEU A 30 13.29 5.59 21.65
N ASP A 31 14.43 6.17 22.04
CA ASP A 31 14.70 7.60 21.91
C ASP A 31 14.85 8.00 20.43
N GLU A 32 15.50 7.16 19.62
CA GLU A 32 15.57 7.37 18.16
C GLU A 32 14.20 7.28 17.48
N ILE A 33 13.33 6.35 17.91
CA ILE A 33 11.95 6.25 17.40
C ILE A 33 11.19 7.54 17.70
N LYS A 34 11.29 8.07 18.92
CA LYS A 34 10.67 9.36 19.29
C LYS A 34 11.25 10.51 18.47
N ALA A 35 12.56 10.54 18.25
CA ALA A 35 13.21 11.59 17.45
C ALA A 35 12.75 11.59 15.98
N HIS A 36 12.52 10.40 15.41
CA HIS A 36 12.11 10.24 14.01
C HIS A 36 10.61 9.95 13.83
N GLU A 37 9.82 10.09 14.89
CA GLU A 37 8.42 9.66 14.95
C GLU A 37 7.60 10.19 13.77
N LYS A 38 7.70 11.49 13.50
CA LYS A 38 6.98 12.14 12.39
C LYS A 38 7.39 11.56 11.03
N THR A 39 8.68 11.31 10.84
CA THR A 39 9.21 10.76 9.59
C THR A 39 8.69 9.34 9.37
N ILE A 40 8.70 8.51 10.42
CA ILE A 40 8.18 7.13 10.37
C ILE A 40 6.68 7.15 10.07
N TYR A 41 5.92 7.97 10.82
CA TYR A 41 4.47 8.12 10.64
C TYR A 41 4.11 8.50 9.20
N TRP A 42 4.68 9.59 8.68
CA TRP A 42 4.38 10.07 7.33
C TRP A 42 4.89 9.13 6.25
N SER A 43 5.97 8.37 6.51
CA SER A 43 6.44 7.34 5.58
C SER A 43 5.44 6.21 5.48
N LEU A 44 4.98 5.64 6.60
CA LEU A 44 3.99 4.56 6.61
C LEU A 44 2.64 5.00 6.02
N PHE A 45 2.19 6.21 6.37
CA PHE A 45 1.01 6.83 5.77
C PHE A 45 1.13 6.92 4.24
N PHE A 46 2.26 7.43 3.74
CA PHE A 46 2.47 7.59 2.30
C PHE A 46 2.59 6.25 1.59
N LEU A 47 3.30 5.28 2.17
CA LEU A 47 3.52 3.95 1.59
C LEU A 47 2.20 3.20 1.39
N GLU A 48 1.35 3.18 2.41
CA GLU A 48 0.02 2.59 2.29
C GLU A 48 -0.82 3.36 1.28
N GLY A 49 -0.80 4.69 1.37
CA GLY A 49 -1.52 5.53 0.44
C GLY A 49 -1.11 5.30 -1.03
N SER A 50 0.16 5.00 -1.29
CA SER A 50 0.66 4.70 -2.64
C SER A 50 0.23 3.33 -3.16
N VAL A 51 0.12 2.31 -2.31
CA VAL A 51 -0.43 0.99 -2.70
C VAL A 51 -1.91 1.15 -3.06
N MET A 52 -2.67 1.85 -2.21
CA MET A 52 -4.07 2.13 -2.46
C MET A 52 -4.28 3.02 -3.68
N TRP A 53 -3.37 3.96 -3.95
CA TRP A 53 -3.41 4.73 -5.19
C TRP A 53 -3.32 3.85 -6.42
N ALA A 54 -2.44 2.84 -6.43
CA ALA A 54 -2.34 1.89 -7.54
C ALA A 54 -3.65 1.09 -7.72
N PHE A 55 -4.22 0.61 -6.62
CA PHE A 55 -5.50 -0.10 -6.61
C PHE A 55 -6.64 0.78 -7.16
N TYR A 56 -6.80 1.99 -6.63
CA TYR A 56 -7.83 2.93 -7.08
C TYR A 56 -7.60 3.41 -8.50
N SER A 57 -6.35 3.46 -8.98
CA SER A 57 -6.08 3.87 -10.36
C SER A 57 -6.71 2.93 -11.39
N CYS A 58 -6.77 1.63 -11.10
CA CYS A 58 -7.50 0.65 -11.91
C CYS A 58 -9.02 0.87 -11.85
N LEU A 59 -9.54 1.33 -10.71
CA LEU A 59 -10.97 1.56 -10.49
C LEU A 59 -11.48 2.91 -10.98
N SER A 60 -10.65 3.95 -11.00
CA SER A 60 -11.07 5.31 -11.38
C SER A 60 -11.09 5.52 -12.90
N ALA A 61 -10.39 4.69 -13.67
CA ALA A 61 -10.29 4.81 -15.13
C ALA A 61 -11.43 4.14 -15.92
N GLN A 62 -12.59 3.88 -15.30
CA GLN A 62 -13.70 3.14 -15.95
C GLN A 62 -14.25 3.83 -17.20
N ASP A 63 -14.30 5.16 -17.23
CA ASP A 63 -14.79 5.89 -18.40
C ASP A 63 -13.88 5.69 -19.62
N TYR A 64 -12.57 5.65 -19.40
CA TYR A 64 -11.61 5.30 -20.45
C TYR A 64 -11.83 3.87 -20.93
N TYR A 65 -11.93 2.89 -20.03
CA TYR A 65 -12.10 1.49 -20.45
C TYR A 65 -13.43 1.25 -21.16
N LYS A 66 -14.51 1.92 -20.74
CA LYS A 66 -15.81 1.86 -21.40
C LYS A 66 -15.77 2.45 -22.80
N ALA A 67 -15.02 3.55 -22.99
CA ALA A 67 -14.85 4.17 -24.31
C ALA A 67 -13.94 3.35 -25.23
N ALA A 68 -12.86 2.78 -24.70
CA ALA A 68 -11.88 2.03 -25.46
C ALA A 68 -12.31 0.57 -25.78
N PHE A 69 -13.11 -0.05 -24.91
CA PHE A 69 -13.52 -1.47 -25.03
C PHE A 69 -15.03 -1.65 -24.77
N PRO A 70 -15.91 -1.14 -25.65
CA PRO A 70 -17.36 -1.09 -25.41
C PRO A 70 -18.03 -2.46 -25.24
N THR A 71 -17.47 -3.52 -25.84
CA THR A 71 -18.00 -4.89 -25.72
C THR A 71 -17.63 -5.57 -24.40
N VAL A 72 -16.57 -5.09 -23.73
CA VAL A 72 -16.05 -5.68 -22.49
C VAL A 72 -16.64 -4.96 -21.27
N LYS A 73 -17.22 -5.71 -20.34
CA LYS A 73 -17.85 -5.17 -19.12
C LYS A 73 -16.83 -4.88 -18.02
N PHE A 74 -15.96 -3.90 -18.23
CA PHE A 74 -14.92 -3.50 -17.28
C PHE A 74 -15.46 -3.18 -15.88
N ALA A 75 -16.60 -2.50 -15.77
CA ALA A 75 -17.21 -2.18 -14.48
C ALA A 75 -17.54 -3.43 -13.64
N PHE A 76 -17.86 -4.56 -14.30
CA PHE A 76 -18.13 -5.83 -13.62
C PHE A 76 -16.86 -6.64 -13.38
N LEU A 77 -15.91 -6.62 -14.33
CA LEU A 77 -14.71 -7.46 -14.30
C LEU A 77 -13.59 -6.88 -13.44
N THR A 78 -13.47 -5.55 -13.33
CA THR A 78 -12.36 -4.89 -12.63
C THR A 78 -12.29 -5.34 -11.18
N THR A 79 -13.39 -5.22 -10.43
CA THR A 79 -13.43 -5.56 -9.01
C THR A 79 -13.02 -7.01 -8.74
N PRO A 80 -13.67 -8.05 -9.30
CA PRO A 80 -13.29 -9.43 -9.00
C PRO A 80 -11.88 -9.77 -9.48
N ILE A 81 -11.43 -9.24 -10.62
CA ILE A 81 -10.08 -9.52 -11.13
C ILE A 81 -9.01 -8.84 -10.30
N LEU A 82 -9.31 -7.71 -9.67
CA LEU A 82 -8.39 -7.00 -8.78
C LEU A 82 -8.41 -7.61 -7.36
N THR A 83 -9.59 -7.93 -6.82
CA THR A 83 -9.75 -8.35 -5.42
C THR A 83 -9.51 -9.84 -5.18
N TRP A 84 -9.80 -10.73 -6.15
CA TRP A 84 -9.53 -12.16 -5.97
C TRP A 84 -8.04 -12.47 -5.84
N PRO A 85 -7.16 -12.00 -6.75
CA PRO A 85 -5.72 -12.21 -6.61
C PRO A 85 -5.15 -11.59 -5.35
N LEU A 86 -5.66 -10.42 -4.94
CA LEU A 86 -5.32 -9.80 -3.66
C LEU A 86 -5.66 -10.75 -2.50
N SER A 87 -6.91 -11.21 -2.43
CA SER A 87 -7.41 -12.05 -1.34
C SER A 87 -6.67 -13.40 -1.28
N VAL A 88 -6.51 -14.05 -2.43
CA VAL A 88 -5.75 -15.30 -2.54
C VAL A 88 -4.29 -15.08 -2.14
N GLY A 89 -3.70 -13.95 -2.54
CA GLY A 89 -2.35 -13.57 -2.15
C GLY A 89 -2.16 -13.45 -0.63
N HIS A 90 -3.10 -12.81 0.07
CA HIS A 90 -3.08 -12.75 1.54
C HIS A 90 -3.23 -14.13 2.18
N ILE A 91 -4.14 -14.98 1.67
CA ILE A 91 -4.33 -16.35 2.17
C ILE A 91 -3.05 -17.18 2.00
N ILE A 92 -2.43 -17.14 0.81
CA ILE A 92 -1.17 -17.84 0.54
C ILE A 92 -0.07 -17.36 1.48
N GLN A 93 0.05 -16.06 1.69
CA GLN A 93 1.06 -15.53 2.59
C GLN A 93 0.84 -15.99 4.03
N MET A 94 -0.40 -15.98 4.50
CA MET A 94 -0.77 -16.45 5.82
C MET A 94 -0.50 -17.95 6.01
N TRP A 95 -0.78 -18.79 5.01
CA TRP A 95 -0.62 -20.25 5.12
C TRP A 95 0.81 -20.74 4.95
N PHE A 96 1.57 -20.13 4.04
CA PHE A 96 2.94 -20.57 3.73
C PHE A 96 4.01 -19.79 4.50
N GLY A 97 3.62 -18.79 5.32
CA GLY A 97 4.57 -17.95 6.03
C GLY A 97 5.51 -17.20 5.08
N LEU A 98 5.02 -16.85 3.88
CA LEU A 98 5.83 -16.12 2.89
C LEU A 98 6.28 -14.76 3.42
N ASP A 99 5.53 -14.21 4.37
CA ASP A 99 5.86 -13.03 5.15
C ASP A 99 7.18 -13.17 5.92
N ARG A 100 7.51 -14.39 6.37
CA ARG A 100 8.73 -14.73 7.09
C ARG A 100 9.89 -15.12 6.17
N SER A 101 9.60 -15.63 4.97
CA SER A 101 10.62 -16.10 4.03
C SER A 101 11.12 -15.01 3.06
N LEU A 102 10.28 -14.03 2.70
CA LEU A 102 10.64 -12.93 1.81
C LEU A 102 10.84 -11.65 2.61
N GLY A 103 12.07 -11.14 2.66
CA GLY A 103 12.37 -9.89 3.35
C GLY A 103 11.50 -8.71 2.86
N ASN A 104 11.10 -7.84 3.79
CA ASN A 104 10.13 -6.77 3.53
C ASN A 104 10.56 -5.85 2.36
N MET A 105 11.85 -5.49 2.27
CA MET A 105 12.40 -4.70 1.16
C MET A 105 12.23 -5.36 -0.21
N LEU A 106 12.44 -6.67 -0.29
CA LEU A 106 12.29 -7.41 -1.55
C LEU A 106 10.83 -7.39 -2.00
N ARG A 107 9.90 -7.58 -1.06
CA ARG A 107 8.45 -7.51 -1.33
C ARG A 107 8.04 -6.15 -1.87
N VAL A 108 8.54 -5.07 -1.25
CA VAL A 108 8.28 -3.69 -1.68
C VAL A 108 8.82 -3.43 -3.07
N LYS A 109 10.07 -3.83 -3.36
CA LYS A 109 10.68 -3.66 -4.68
C LYS A 109 9.91 -4.44 -5.76
N ILE A 110 9.57 -5.70 -5.50
CA ILE A 110 8.81 -6.53 -6.45
C ILE A 110 7.44 -5.90 -6.72
N GLY A 111 6.70 -5.54 -5.66
CA GLY A 111 5.36 -4.98 -5.82
C GLY A 111 5.33 -3.67 -6.61
N TYR A 112 6.18 -2.69 -6.27
CA TYR A 112 6.23 -1.43 -7.02
C TYR A 112 6.79 -1.59 -8.44
N SER A 113 7.70 -2.55 -8.66
CA SER A 113 8.16 -2.86 -10.02
C SER A 113 7.01 -3.42 -10.85
N LEU A 114 6.20 -4.32 -10.29
CA LEU A 114 5.01 -4.86 -10.95
C LEU A 114 3.95 -3.78 -11.20
N PHE A 115 3.69 -2.88 -10.23
CA PHE A 115 2.81 -1.74 -10.44
C PHE A 115 3.29 -0.87 -11.61
N ALA A 116 4.58 -0.52 -11.64
CA ALA A 116 5.14 0.31 -12.69
C ALA A 116 5.09 -0.38 -14.07
N ILE A 117 5.43 -1.67 -14.14
CA ILE A 117 5.36 -2.46 -15.38
C ILE A 117 3.92 -2.55 -15.88
N CYS A 118 2.96 -2.89 -15.01
CA CYS A 118 1.54 -2.95 -15.36
C CYS A 118 1.04 -1.59 -15.87
N CYS A 119 1.42 -0.51 -15.19
CA CYS A 119 1.09 0.85 -15.61
C CYS A 119 1.65 1.16 -17.02
N ILE A 120 2.92 0.84 -17.29
CA ILE A 120 3.54 1.05 -18.61
C ILE A 120 2.82 0.23 -19.68
N ILE A 121 2.54 -1.05 -19.41
CA ILE A 121 1.82 -1.92 -20.35
C ILE A 121 0.45 -1.33 -20.70
N ILE A 122 -0.30 -0.88 -19.69
CA ILE A 122 -1.61 -0.24 -19.88
C ILE A 122 -1.49 1.03 -20.75
N LEU A 123 -0.47 1.87 -20.50
CA LEU A 123 -0.25 3.10 -21.28
C LEU A 123 0.14 2.81 -22.75
N VAL A 124 1.06 1.86 -22.96
CA VAL A 124 1.56 1.48 -24.29
C VAL A 124 0.47 0.80 -25.12
N GLN A 125 -0.32 -0.09 -24.51
CA GLN A 125 -1.45 -0.74 -25.18
C GLN A 125 -2.43 0.29 -25.77
N GLY A 126 -2.71 1.37 -25.04
CA GLY A 126 -3.59 2.44 -25.51
C GLY A 126 -3.02 3.28 -26.67
N GLN A 127 -1.70 3.25 -26.89
CA GLN A 127 -1.04 3.92 -28.02
C GLN A 127 -0.92 3.02 -29.25
N LEU A 128 -0.71 1.72 -29.04
CA LEU A 128 -0.56 0.74 -30.13
C LEU A 128 -1.88 0.42 -30.86
N GLY A 129 -3.01 0.94 -30.38
CA GLY A 129 -4.32 0.70 -31.02
C GLY A 129 -4.66 -0.78 -31.12
N MET A 130 -4.28 -1.57 -30.11
CA MET A 130 -4.52 -3.01 -30.11
C MET A 130 -6.00 -3.31 -30.28
N ALA A 131 -6.30 -4.43 -30.97
CA ALA A 131 -7.65 -4.94 -31.11
C ALA A 131 -8.33 -5.08 -29.74
N GLU A 132 -9.65 -4.90 -29.73
CA GLU A 132 -10.44 -4.74 -28.51
C GLU A 132 -10.25 -5.88 -27.50
N VAL A 133 -10.42 -7.14 -27.95
CA VAL A 133 -10.35 -8.31 -27.06
C VAL A 133 -8.92 -8.55 -26.53
N PRO A 134 -7.85 -8.58 -27.35
CA PRO A 134 -6.49 -8.68 -26.83
C PRO A 134 -6.09 -7.53 -25.90
N GLY A 135 -6.46 -6.29 -26.24
CA GLY A 135 -6.16 -5.11 -25.44
C GLY A 135 -6.84 -5.14 -24.07
N ALA A 136 -8.14 -5.46 -24.06
CA ALA A 136 -8.88 -5.60 -22.81
C ALA A 136 -8.35 -6.74 -21.93
N THR A 137 -8.04 -7.89 -22.54
CA THR A 137 -7.48 -9.04 -21.82
C THR A 137 -6.15 -8.67 -21.15
N LEU A 138 -5.28 -7.94 -21.86
CA LEU A 138 -4.00 -7.49 -21.32
C LEU A 138 -4.16 -6.55 -20.12
N ILE A 139 -5.10 -5.60 -20.19
CA ILE A 139 -5.42 -4.70 -19.07
C ILE A 139 -5.96 -5.48 -17.87
N LEU A 140 -6.86 -6.43 -18.09
CA LEU A 140 -7.40 -7.26 -17.01
C LEU A 140 -6.33 -8.13 -16.36
N ILE A 141 -5.39 -8.67 -17.13
CA ILE A 141 -4.21 -9.36 -16.57
C ILE A 141 -3.39 -8.39 -15.70
N CYS A 142 -3.17 -7.16 -16.16
CA CYS A 142 -2.49 -6.14 -15.36
C CYS A 142 -3.23 -5.84 -14.05
N PHE A 143 -4.56 -5.80 -14.05
CA PHE A 143 -5.34 -5.63 -12.82
C PHE A 143 -5.13 -6.78 -11.85
N GLY A 144 -5.16 -8.02 -12.34
CA GLY A 144 -4.87 -9.18 -11.51
C GLY A 144 -3.47 -9.14 -10.90
N LEU A 145 -2.47 -8.70 -11.68
CA LEU A 145 -1.11 -8.52 -11.20
C LEU A 145 -0.98 -7.38 -10.19
N VAL A 146 -1.71 -6.28 -10.37
CA VAL A 146 -1.78 -5.19 -9.37
C VAL A 146 -2.40 -5.72 -8.07
N GLY A 147 -3.50 -6.47 -8.14
CA GLY A 147 -4.10 -7.10 -6.97
C GLY A 147 -3.14 -8.05 -6.24
N ALA A 148 -2.45 -8.92 -6.97
CA ALA A 148 -1.45 -9.80 -6.40
C ALA A 148 -0.27 -9.02 -5.78
N SER A 149 0.22 -7.97 -6.45
CA SER A 149 1.32 -7.13 -5.97
C SER A 149 0.96 -6.32 -4.73
N HIS A 150 -0.30 -5.90 -4.63
CA HIS A 150 -0.86 -5.28 -3.44
C HIS A 150 -0.73 -6.23 -2.25
N SER A 151 -1.16 -7.48 -2.40
CA SER A 151 -1.03 -8.47 -1.32
C SER A 151 0.43 -8.67 -0.87
N LEU A 152 1.42 -8.44 -1.73
CA LEU A 152 2.83 -8.52 -1.36
C LEU A 152 3.31 -7.29 -0.59
N THR A 153 2.77 -6.11 -0.87
CA THR A 153 3.28 -4.82 -0.37
C THR A 153 2.61 -4.37 0.92
N GLU A 154 1.28 -4.38 0.97
CA GLU A 154 0.51 -3.91 2.13
C GLU A 154 0.90 -4.65 3.42
N PRO A 155 0.96 -6.00 3.49
CA PRO A 155 1.35 -6.67 4.73
C PRO A 155 2.78 -6.39 5.15
N ALA A 156 3.68 -6.04 4.21
CA ALA A 156 5.04 -5.65 4.57
C ALA A 156 5.05 -4.34 5.39
N TYR A 157 4.11 -3.43 5.15
CA TYR A 157 3.99 -2.19 5.93
C TYR A 157 3.36 -2.45 7.30
N TYR A 158 2.31 -3.26 7.35
CA TYR A 158 1.72 -3.66 8.63
C TYR A 158 2.73 -4.43 9.49
N ASN A 159 3.56 -5.29 8.89
CA ASN A 159 4.64 -5.98 9.59
C ASN A 159 5.65 -4.97 10.16
N VAL A 160 6.08 -3.97 9.39
CA VAL A 160 6.98 -2.91 9.88
C VAL A 160 6.32 -2.10 11.01
N ALA A 161 5.05 -1.73 10.85
CA ALA A 161 4.31 -0.96 11.85
C ALA A 161 4.13 -1.72 13.17
N ALA A 162 3.89 -3.03 13.11
CA ALA A 162 3.71 -3.88 14.27
C ALA A 162 4.98 -4.05 15.13
N LEU A 163 6.16 -3.72 14.59
CA LEU A 163 7.42 -3.76 15.36
C LEU A 163 7.58 -2.56 16.28
N PHE A 164 6.84 -1.48 16.04
CA PHE A 164 6.90 -0.32 16.91
C PHE A 164 5.97 -0.51 18.13
N PRO A 165 6.39 -0.03 19.32
CA PRO A 165 5.60 -0.18 20.54
C PRO A 165 4.33 0.69 20.57
N ASP A 166 4.16 1.60 19.62
CA ASP A 166 3.09 2.59 19.64
C ASP A 166 2.11 2.36 18.48
N GLU A 167 0.82 2.22 18.82
CA GLU A 167 -0.27 1.95 17.88
C GLU A 167 -0.45 3.06 16.82
N LYS A 168 0.11 4.26 17.06
CA LYS A 168 0.04 5.39 16.11
C LYS A 168 0.56 5.02 14.72
N PHE A 169 1.51 4.10 14.61
CA PHE A 169 2.13 3.72 13.35
C PHE A 169 1.22 2.81 12.50
N THR A 170 0.48 1.90 13.14
CA THR A 170 -0.60 1.14 12.47
C THR A 170 -1.76 2.05 12.08
N ASN A 171 -2.09 3.03 12.93
CA ASN A 171 -3.08 4.05 12.61
C ASN A 171 -2.66 4.89 11.39
N ALA A 172 -1.37 5.24 11.26
CA ALA A 172 -0.84 5.97 10.10
C ALA A 172 -1.15 5.25 8.78
N ILE A 173 -0.98 3.92 8.75
CA ILE A 173 -1.32 3.08 7.60
C ILE A 173 -2.81 3.18 7.29
N GLN A 174 -3.68 2.96 8.28
CA GLN A 174 -5.14 3.02 8.09
C GLN A 174 -5.62 4.39 7.58
N VAL A 175 -5.06 5.47 8.12
CA VAL A 175 -5.36 6.84 7.65
C VAL A 175 -4.86 7.02 6.21
N GLY A 176 -3.69 6.48 5.88
CA GLY A 176 -3.13 6.46 4.51
C GLY A 176 -4.08 5.80 3.51
N ASN A 177 -4.64 4.65 3.86
CA ASN A 177 -5.60 3.92 3.04
C ASN A 177 -6.84 4.77 2.71
N VAL A 178 -7.50 5.33 3.74
CA VAL A 178 -8.72 6.14 3.54
C VAL A 178 -8.41 7.41 2.74
N VAL A 179 -7.32 8.12 3.07
CA VAL A 179 -6.96 9.36 2.40
C VAL A 179 -6.61 9.11 0.92
N ALA A 180 -5.97 7.98 0.60
CA ALA A 180 -5.66 7.64 -0.79
C ALA A 180 -6.92 7.56 -1.66
N GLY A 181 -8.01 6.95 -1.16
CA GLY A 181 -9.28 6.94 -1.88
C GLY A 181 -9.81 8.35 -2.16
N CYS A 182 -9.80 9.22 -1.15
CA CYS A 182 -10.24 10.61 -1.30
C CYS A 182 -9.37 11.39 -2.29
N VAL A 183 -8.04 11.35 -2.14
CA VAL A 183 -7.12 12.09 -3.02
C VAL A 183 -7.18 11.54 -4.43
N ASN A 184 -7.34 10.24 -4.62
CA ASN A 184 -7.44 9.62 -5.94
C ASN A 184 -8.68 10.10 -6.70
N VAL A 185 -9.86 10.08 -6.07
CA VAL A 185 -11.11 10.57 -6.69
C VAL A 185 -11.04 12.06 -6.99
N VAL A 186 -10.54 12.86 -6.04
CA VAL A 186 -10.38 14.32 -6.22
C VAL A 186 -9.41 14.61 -7.35
N ALA A 187 -8.25 13.95 -7.39
CA ALA A 187 -7.26 14.13 -8.44
C ALA A 187 -7.81 13.74 -9.82
N ALA A 188 -8.47 12.59 -9.92
CA ALA A 188 -9.11 12.17 -11.17
C ALA A 188 -10.14 13.22 -11.65
N THR A 189 -10.99 13.69 -10.74
CA THR A 189 -12.01 14.71 -11.05
C THR A 189 -11.37 16.04 -11.50
N LEU A 190 -10.34 16.50 -10.81
CA LEU A 190 -9.63 17.74 -11.17
C LEU A 190 -8.92 17.62 -12.52
N ILE A 191 -8.33 16.45 -12.82
CA ILE A 191 -7.68 16.18 -14.12
C ILE A 191 -8.73 16.17 -15.23
N HIS A 192 -9.86 15.49 -15.03
CA HIS A 192 -10.96 15.49 -15.99
C HIS A 192 -11.50 16.91 -16.26
N LEU A 193 -11.69 17.70 -15.20
CA LEU A 193 -12.11 19.09 -15.31
C LEU A 193 -11.07 19.96 -16.06
N ALA A 194 -9.78 19.77 -15.77
CA ALA A 194 -8.70 20.55 -16.38
C ALA A 194 -8.50 20.23 -17.87
N VAL A 195 -8.76 18.97 -18.28
CA VAL A 195 -8.57 18.52 -19.66
C VAL A 195 -9.80 18.77 -20.53
N GLY A 196 -10.99 18.34 -20.10
CA GLY A 196 -12.22 18.44 -20.90
C GLY A 196 -13.02 19.72 -20.69
N GLY A 197 -12.85 20.39 -19.54
CA GLY A 197 -13.64 21.57 -19.19
C GLY A 197 -15.15 21.30 -19.06
N ILE A 198 -15.96 22.36 -19.00
CA ILE A 198 -17.43 22.28 -18.89
C ILE A 198 -18.09 22.14 -20.28
N HIS A 199 -17.37 22.49 -21.35
CA HIS A 199 -17.83 22.47 -22.74
C HIS A 199 -16.87 21.62 -23.59
N ASP A 200 -16.81 20.33 -23.29
CA ASP A 200 -15.92 19.41 -23.99
C ASP A 200 -16.44 19.13 -25.42
N THR A 201 -15.70 19.61 -26.42
CA THR A 201 -16.03 19.40 -27.84
C THR A 201 -15.47 18.09 -28.39
N ASP A 202 -14.49 17.46 -27.72
CA ASP A 202 -13.88 16.18 -28.10
C ASP A 202 -13.68 15.27 -26.88
N TYR A 203 -14.80 14.74 -26.41
CA TYR A 203 -14.89 13.89 -25.22
C TYR A 203 -13.95 12.67 -25.26
N ALA A 204 -13.77 12.07 -26.44
CA ALA A 204 -12.93 10.89 -26.59
C ALA A 204 -11.44 11.23 -26.39
N HIS A 205 -10.99 12.35 -26.94
CA HIS A 205 -9.62 12.83 -26.73
C HIS A 205 -9.38 13.23 -25.28
N SER A 206 -10.32 13.98 -24.68
CA SER A 206 -10.21 14.48 -23.32
C SER A 206 -10.11 13.36 -22.27
N ILE A 207 -10.95 12.31 -22.38
CA ILE A 207 -10.85 11.13 -21.51
C ILE A 207 -9.51 10.44 -21.67
N LYS A 208 -9.06 10.24 -22.91
CA LYS A 208 -7.79 9.55 -23.18
C LYS A 208 -6.65 10.32 -22.53
N LEU A 209 -6.58 11.64 -22.73
CA LEU A 209 -5.53 12.48 -22.16
C LEU A 209 -5.58 12.50 -20.62
N ALA A 210 -6.76 12.66 -20.01
CA ALA A 210 -6.93 12.60 -18.56
C ALA A 210 -6.42 11.27 -17.97
N PHE A 211 -6.73 10.16 -18.63
CA PHE A 211 -6.23 8.83 -18.28
C PHE A 211 -4.70 8.74 -18.34
N TYR A 212 -4.07 9.23 -19.42
CA TYR A 212 -2.60 9.21 -19.55
C TYR A 212 -1.91 10.02 -18.45
N ILE A 213 -2.43 11.22 -18.13
CA ILE A 213 -1.88 12.06 -17.06
C ILE A 213 -2.00 11.34 -15.72
N PHE A 214 -3.18 10.81 -15.42
CA PHE A 214 -3.45 10.15 -14.15
C PHE A 214 -2.60 8.88 -13.94
N MET A 215 -2.47 8.04 -14.96
CA MET A 215 -1.59 6.86 -14.93
C MET A 215 -0.10 7.25 -14.86
N SER A 216 0.29 8.39 -15.45
CA SER A 216 1.66 8.88 -15.33
C SER A 216 1.98 9.36 -13.91
N ILE A 217 1.01 9.93 -13.20
CA ILE A 217 1.15 10.26 -11.76
C ILE A 217 1.39 8.99 -10.94
N LEU A 218 0.70 7.88 -11.24
CA LEU A 218 0.93 6.60 -10.58
C LEU A 218 2.40 6.13 -10.71
N LEU A 219 3.06 6.32 -11.86
CA LEU A 219 4.48 5.99 -12.01
C LEU A 219 5.36 6.82 -11.07
N VAL A 220 5.08 8.12 -10.95
CA VAL A 220 5.80 9.00 -10.01
C VAL A 220 5.58 8.55 -8.56
N VAL A 221 4.35 8.19 -8.21
CA VAL A 221 4.00 7.65 -6.89
C VAL A 221 4.77 6.35 -6.59
N CYS A 222 4.87 5.44 -7.56
CA CYS A 222 5.64 4.19 -7.40
C CYS A 222 7.13 4.45 -7.11
N VAL A 223 7.75 5.38 -7.84
CA VAL A 223 9.15 5.76 -7.60
C VAL A 223 9.30 6.41 -6.22
N GLY A 224 8.39 7.32 -5.86
CA GLY A 224 8.36 7.95 -4.55
C GLY A 224 8.27 6.94 -3.42
N ALA A 225 7.43 5.91 -3.56
CA ALA A 225 7.24 4.89 -2.54
C ALA A 225 8.49 4.04 -2.32
N VAL A 226 9.18 3.62 -3.39
CA VAL A 226 10.46 2.89 -3.28
C VAL A 226 11.52 3.76 -2.57
N ILE A 227 11.58 5.06 -2.88
CA ILE A 227 12.50 5.99 -2.22
C ILE A 227 12.17 6.15 -0.74
N VAL A 228 10.89 6.36 -0.40
CA VAL A 228 10.42 6.53 0.98
C VAL A 228 10.71 5.28 1.79
N TYR A 229 10.39 4.09 1.27
CA TYR A 229 10.70 2.83 1.96
C TYR A 229 12.22 2.64 2.15
N SER A 230 13.01 2.95 1.13
CA SER A 230 14.48 2.88 1.22
C SER A 230 15.07 3.87 2.22
N ARG A 231 14.40 4.99 2.50
CA ARG A 231 14.80 5.93 3.54
C ARG A 231 14.35 5.45 4.92
N LEU A 232 13.17 4.86 5.02
CA LEU A 232 12.64 4.30 6.25
C LEU A 232 13.54 3.19 6.80
N GLU A 233 13.96 2.24 5.96
CA GLU A 233 14.85 1.15 6.35
C GLU A 233 16.27 1.61 6.72
N LYS A 234 16.71 2.78 6.23
CA LYS A 234 18.03 3.34 6.57
C LYS A 234 18.09 3.91 7.98
N LEU A 235 16.96 4.11 8.65
CA LEU A 235 16.94 4.53 10.04
C LEU A 235 17.42 3.39 10.93
N SER A 236 18.40 3.65 11.79
CA SER A 236 19.01 2.64 12.65
C SER A 236 17.97 1.94 13.54
N CYS A 237 17.01 2.69 14.09
CA CYS A 237 15.91 2.13 14.87
C CYS A 237 15.02 1.16 14.07
N VAL A 238 14.67 1.49 12.82
CA VAL A 238 13.83 0.64 11.97
C VAL A 238 14.61 -0.61 11.55
N ARG A 239 15.87 -0.44 11.16
CA ARG A 239 16.73 -1.55 10.79
C ARG A 239 16.96 -2.51 11.95
N TYR A 240 17.21 -2.00 13.15
CA TYR A 240 17.35 -2.81 14.35
C TYR A 240 16.09 -3.64 14.61
N LEU A 241 14.91 -3.02 14.52
CA LEU A 241 13.64 -3.72 14.70
C LEU A 241 13.40 -4.79 13.63
N LEU A 242 13.76 -4.51 12.38
CA LEU A 242 13.67 -5.48 11.28
C LEU A 242 14.65 -6.64 11.45
N ASP A 243 15.91 -6.36 11.82
CA ASP A 243 16.94 -7.36 12.05
C ASP A 243 16.60 -8.25 13.26
N ARG A 244 15.94 -7.68 14.29
CA ARG A 244 15.43 -8.44 15.45
C ARG A 244 14.25 -9.35 15.10
N ALA A 245 13.46 -8.99 14.10
CA ALA A 245 12.26 -9.72 13.70
C ALA A 245 12.50 -10.78 12.61
N ALA A 246 13.67 -10.76 11.95
CA ALA A 246 14.09 -11.70 10.93
C ALA A 246 14.55 -13.04 11.52
#